data_AF-A0A369W1Y6-F1
#
_entry.id   AF-A0A369W1Y6-F1
#
_cell.length_a   1.000
_cell.length_b   1.000
_cell.length_c   1.000
_cell.angle_alpha   90.00
_cell.angle_beta   90.00
_cell.angle_gamma   90.00
#
_symmetry.space_group_name_H-M   'P 1'
#
loop_
_entity.id
_entity.type
_entity.pdbx_description
1 polymer ?
#
loop_
_entity_poly.entity_id
_entity_poly.type
_entity_poly.pdbx_seq_one_letter_code
_entity_poly.pdbx_strand_id
1 'polypeptide(L)'
;MTNIKPKFIEIDGGRVTSVRITDADGERFAHYDGDPFVFFIDLVDQDGGRTGLWTGSDYQDAVREAELCRREWEIDEPVHDLIAGGTA
;
A
#
# COMPACT_ATOMS: atom_id res chain seq x y z
N MET A 1 13.05 11.43 13.95
CA MET A 1 12.74 10.77 12.68
C MET A 1 13.18 9.34 12.84
N THR A 2 12.25 8.38 12.79
CA THR A 2 12.57 6.96 12.75
C THR A 2 13.44 6.73 11.53
N ASN A 3 14.60 6.10 11.71
CA ASN A 3 15.53 5.84 10.61
C ASN A 3 14.98 4.68 9.79
N ILE A 4 14.03 4.96 8.90
CA ILE A 4 13.43 3.95 8.02
C ILE A 4 14.55 3.45 7.10
N LYS A 5 14.81 2.15 7.14
CA LYS A 5 15.74 1.49 6.23
C LYS A 5 14.91 0.78 5.15
N PRO A 6 14.67 1.42 3.99
CA PRO A 6 13.86 0.83 2.94
C PRO A 6 14.48 -0.50 2.49
N LYS A 7 13.63 -1.50 2.24
CA LYS A 7 14.05 -2.81 1.73
C LYS A 7 13.45 -3.07 0.36
N PHE A 8 12.12 -3.10 0.24
CA PHE A 8 11.42 -3.28 -1.02
C PHE A 8 10.06 -2.56 -1.02
N ILE A 9 9.50 -2.40 -2.22
CA ILE A 9 8.11 -1.95 -2.42
C ILE A 9 7.25 -3.16 -2.70
N GLU A 10 6.07 -3.25 -2.08
CA GLU A 10 5.07 -4.28 -2.39
C GLU A 10 3.78 -3.67 -2.92
N ILE A 11 3.13 -4.42 -3.82
CA ILE A 11 1.74 -4.22 -4.21
C ILE A 11 0.93 -5.27 -3.47
N ASP A 12 -0.03 -4.83 -2.67
CA ASP A 12 -1.05 -5.67 -2.06
C ASP A 12 -2.43 -5.16 -2.48
N GLY A 13 -3.48 -5.89 -2.11
CA GLY A 13 -4.84 -5.48 -2.39
C GLY A 13 -5.86 -6.32 -1.66
N GLY A 14 -7.02 -5.73 -1.44
CA GLY A 14 -8.05 -6.39 -0.66
C GLY A 14 -9.39 -5.71 -0.78
N ARG A 15 -10.42 -6.43 -0.31
CA ARG A 15 -11.75 -5.86 -0.21
C ARG A 15 -11.89 -5.01 1.05
N VAL A 16 -12.18 -3.72 0.89
CA VAL A 16 -12.54 -2.81 1.96
C VAL A 16 -13.90 -3.24 2.51
N THR A 17 -13.91 -3.71 3.75
CA THR A 17 -15.13 -4.14 4.46
C THR A 17 -15.63 -3.10 5.46
N SER A 18 -14.75 -2.20 5.91
CA SER A 18 -15.10 -1.05 6.76
C SER A 18 -14.00 0.00 6.71
N VAL A 19 -14.36 1.27 6.91
CA VAL A 19 -13.41 2.39 7.01
C VAL A 19 -13.59 3.05 8.38
N ARG A 20 -12.48 3.32 9.07
CA ARG A 20 -12.45 4.08 10.32
C ARG A 20 -11.70 5.39 10.11
N ILE A 21 -12.25 6.47 10.65
CA ILE A 21 -11.62 7.78 10.71
C ILE A 21 -11.29 8.04 12.18
N THR A 22 -10.03 8.34 12.46
CA THR A 22 -9.55 8.75 13.77
C THR A 22 -9.15 10.23 13.71
N ASP A 23 -9.71 11.02 14.61
CA ASP A 23 -9.39 12.44 14.78
C ASP A 23 -9.20 12.78 16.27
N ALA A 24 -9.09 14.07 16.60
CA ALA A 24 -8.91 14.52 17.97
C ALA A 24 -10.12 14.22 18.88
N ASP A 25 -11.30 14.00 18.31
CA ASP A 25 -12.55 13.77 19.02
C ASP A 25 -12.87 12.27 19.18
N GLY A 26 -12.08 11.39 18.54
CA GLY A 26 -12.13 9.94 18.71
C GLY A 26 -12.16 9.19 17.38
N GLU A 27 -12.82 8.03 17.39
CA GLU A 27 -12.94 7.16 16.20
C GLU A 27 -14.41 7.10 15.74
N ARG A 28 -14.61 7.15 14.42
CA ARG A 28 -15.92 6.87 13.80
C ARG A 28 -15.78 5.98 12.57
N PHE A 29 -16.78 5.14 12.33
CA PHE A 29 -16.90 4.43 11.06
C PHE A 29 -17.39 5.39 9.98
N ALA A 30 -16.70 5.41 8.86
CA ALA A 30 -17.16 6.11 7.66
C ALA A 30 -17.97 5.16 6.79
N HIS A 31 -19.01 5.70 6.16
CA HIS A 31 -19.60 5.03 5.01
C HIS A 31 -18.60 5.13 3.85
N TYR A 32 -18.29 3.99 3.24
CA TYR A 32 -17.41 3.91 2.08
C TYR A 32 -18.22 3.36 0.92
N ASP A 33 -18.41 4.18 -0.12
CA ASP A 33 -19.19 3.86 -1.31
C ASP A 33 -18.31 3.54 -2.55
N GLY A 34 -16.99 3.55 -2.38
CA GLY A 34 -16.01 3.30 -3.44
C GLY A 34 -15.91 1.83 -3.87
N ASP A 35 -14.98 1.54 -4.80
CA ASP A 35 -14.70 0.17 -5.22
C ASP A 35 -14.35 -0.68 -4.00
N PRO A 36 -15.07 -1.79 -3.76
CA PRO A 36 -14.74 -2.66 -2.65
C PRO A 36 -13.31 -3.16 -2.77
N PHE A 37 -12.75 -3.39 -3.95
CA PHE A 37 -11.36 -3.80 -4.07
C PHE A 37 -10.45 -2.59 -4.26
N VAL A 38 -9.43 -2.49 -3.42
CA VAL A 38 -8.39 -1.46 -3.53
C VAL A 38 -7.02 -2.13 -3.52
N PHE A 39 -6.09 -1.49 -4.20
CA PHE A 39 -4.67 -1.81 -4.20
C PHE A 39 -3.95 -0.86 -3.24
N PHE A 40 -2.95 -1.39 -2.55
CA PHE A 40 -2.10 -0.67 -1.62
C PHE A 40 -0.65 -0.79 -2.08
N ILE A 41 0.09 0.32 -2.04
CA ILE A 41 1.53 0.31 -2.21
C ILE A 41 2.16 0.59 -0.85
N ASP A 42 2.92 -0.38 -0.36
CA ASP A 42 3.63 -0.27 0.91
C ASP A 42 5.14 -0.26 0.68
N LEU A 43 5.84 0.61 1.41
CA LEU A 43 7.27 0.47 1.65
C LEU A 43 7.47 -0.51 2.80
N VAL A 44 8.20 -1.59 2.54
CA VAL A 44 8.65 -2.52 3.57
C VAL A 44 10.07 -2.18 3.97
N ASP A 45 10.29 -1.97 5.27
CA ASP A 45 11.62 -1.72 5.82
C ASP A 45 12.37 -3.02 6.17
N GLN A 46 13.64 -2.89 6.57
CA GLN A 46 14.48 -4.04 6.94
C GLN A 46 13.97 -4.80 8.18
N ASP A 47 13.18 -4.16 9.03
CA ASP A 47 12.59 -4.76 10.23
C ASP A 47 11.20 -5.38 9.94
N GLY A 48 10.71 -5.26 8.70
CA GLY A 48 9.41 -5.78 8.24
C GLY A 48 8.23 -4.83 8.50
N GLY A 49 8.51 -3.60 8.95
CA GLY A 49 7.51 -2.55 9.08
C GLY A 49 6.98 -2.11 7.71
N ARG A 50 5.69 -1.78 7.65
CA ARG A 50 5.00 -1.30 6.44
C ARG A 50 4.63 0.16 6.60
N THR A 51 4.94 0.96 5.59
CA THR A 51 4.48 2.34 5.47
C THR A 51 3.68 2.48 4.19
N GLY A 52 2.38 2.76 4.32
CA GLY A 52 1.50 3.01 3.18
C GLY A 52 1.91 4.26 2.42
N LEU A 53 2.22 4.10 1.14
CA LEU A 53 2.61 5.17 0.24
C LEU A 53 1.47 5.60 -0.68
N TRP A 54 0.64 4.64 -1.10
CA TRP A 54 -0.44 4.91 -2.05
C TRP A 54 -1.60 3.92 -1.90
N THR A 55 -2.80 4.35 -2.30
CA THR A 55 -4.00 3.50 -2.38
C THR A 55 -4.87 3.93 -3.55
N GLY A 56 -5.44 2.97 -4.28
CA GLY A 56 -6.35 3.23 -5.39
C GLY A 56 -7.03 1.97 -5.92
N SER A 57 -7.92 2.11 -6.91
CA SER A 57 -8.77 1.01 -7.39
C SER A 57 -8.33 0.39 -8.71
N ASP A 58 -7.28 0.91 -9.35
CA ASP A 58 -6.77 0.41 -10.63
C ASP A 58 -5.39 -0.24 -10.47
N TYR A 59 -5.26 -1.46 -10.99
CA TYR A 59 -4.04 -2.25 -10.88
C TYR A 59 -2.90 -1.70 -11.75
N GLN A 60 -3.19 -1.16 -12.93
CA GLN A 60 -2.15 -0.59 -13.81
C GLN A 60 -1.57 0.68 -13.18
N ASP A 61 -2.40 1.48 -12.53
CA ASP A 61 -1.95 2.60 -11.73
C ASP A 61 -1.13 2.12 -10.53
N ALA A 62 -1.55 1.07 -9.82
CA ALA A 62 -0.76 0.51 -8.72
C ALA A 62 0.64 0.07 -9.17
N VAL A 63 0.75 -0.65 -10.30
CA VAL A 63 2.06 -1.06 -10.87
C VAL A 63 2.92 0.16 -11.22
N ARG A 64 2.32 1.18 -11.84
CA ARG A 64 3.01 2.41 -12.21
C ARG A 64 3.52 3.15 -10.98
N GLU A 65 2.68 3.33 -9.97
CA GLU A 65 3.04 4.02 -8.71
C GLU A 65 4.09 3.24 -7.93
N ALA A 66 4.00 1.90 -7.85
CA ALA A 66 4.99 1.08 -7.18
C ALA A 66 6.40 1.23 -7.78
N GLU A 67 6.50 1.25 -9.12
CA GLU A 67 7.78 1.50 -9.80
C GLU A 67 8.30 2.92 -9.62
N LEU A 68 7.41 3.92 -9.50
CA LEU A 68 7.80 5.29 -9.16
C LEU A 68 8.36 5.34 -7.73
N CYS A 69 7.64 4.79 -6.75
CA CYS A 69 8.11 4.71 -5.37
C CYS A 69 9.44 3.96 -5.26
N ARG A 70 9.61 2.83 -5.97
CA ARG A 70 10.86 2.08 -5.96
C ARG A 70 12.05 2.95 -6.39
N ARG A 71 11.87 3.79 -7.41
CA ARG A 71 12.90 4.73 -7.90
C ARG A 71 13.14 5.88 -6.92
N GLU A 72 12.08 6.45 -6.35
CA GLU A 72 12.19 7.55 -5.37
C GLU A 72 12.92 7.14 -4.09
N TRP A 73 12.72 5.89 -3.65
CA TRP A 73 13.37 5.31 -2.49
C TRP A 73 14.70 4.63 -2.79
N GLU A 74 15.18 4.71 -4.04
CA GLU A 74 16.46 4.13 -4.50
C GLU A 74 16.59 2.63 -4.18
N ILE A 75 15.50 1.88 -4.37
CA ILE A 75 15.45 0.43 -4.12
C ILE A 75 15.83 -0.35 -5.38
N ASP A 76 16.85 -1.21 -5.26
CA ASP A 76 17.30 -2.09 -6.34
C ASP A 76 16.43 -3.36 -6.49
N GLU A 77 15.82 -3.85 -5.42
CA GLU A 77 14.94 -5.03 -5.43
C GLU A 77 13.68 -4.76 -6.28
N PRO A 78 13.23 -5.69 -7.15
CA PRO A 78 12.01 -5.50 -7.92
C PRO A 78 10.79 -5.24 -7.04
N VAL A 79 9.74 -4.65 -7.62
CA VAL A 79 8.45 -4.54 -6.93
C VAL A 79 7.90 -5.94 -6.63
N HIS A 80 7.49 -6.16 -5.39
CA HIS A 80 6.89 -7.41 -4.94
C HIS A 80 5.38 -7.35 -5.17
N ASP A 81 4.94 -7.92 -6.27
CA ASP A 81 3.51 -7.98 -6.60
C ASP A 81 2.86 -9.22 -5.99
N LEU A 82 2.15 -9.01 -4.88
CA LEU A 82 1.44 -10.07 -4.17
C LEU A 82 0.09 -10.42 -4.81
N ILE A 83 -0.40 -9.59 -5.74
CA ILE A 83 -1.64 -9.82 -6.48
C ILE A 83 -1.39 -10.74 -7.68
N ALA A 84 -0.36 -10.46 -8.49
CA ALA A 84 -0.07 -11.22 -9.70
C ALA A 84 0.43 -12.65 -9.43
N GLY A 85 1.01 -12.89 -8.25
CA GLY A 85 1.50 -14.21 -7.80
C GLY A 85 0.43 -15.10 -7.16
N GLY A 86 -0.75 -14.56 -6.84
CA GLY A 86 -1.85 -15.28 -6.21
C GLY A 86 -2.75 -15.96 -7.23
N THR A 87 -2.39 -17.16 -7.67
CA THR A 87 -3.37 -18.06 -8.30
C THR A 87 -4.45 -18.43 -7.28
N ALA A 88 -5.70 -18.16 -7.61
CA ALA A 88 -6.89 -18.70 -6.96
C ALA A 88 -6.86 -20.25 -6.87
#